data_AF-A0A496YL60-F1
#
_entry.id   AF-A0A496YL60-F1
#
_cell.length_a   1.000
_cell.length_b   1.000
_cell.length_c   1.000
_cell.angle_alpha   90.00
_cell.angle_beta   90.00
_cell.angle_gamma   90.00
#
_symmetry.space_group_name_H-M   'P 1'
#
loop_
_entity.id
_entity.type
_entity.pdbx_description
1 polymer ?
#
loop_
_entity_poly.entity_id
_entity_poly.type
_entity_poly.pdbx_seq_one_letter_code
_entity_poly.pdbx_strand_id
1 'polypeptide(L)'
;MFFLSACAQVPKESVELSVTVGRDLAEVHRAHRELAIEYFDCVKKDINEFIDEVYRPYMIQKTMADFRLLQRIQRAVERGDETRAFNIMKLFVSLLSEQIENYRKELLQNISKQESEVLLAIDDSYQKIQNANAIVAGHLASIRKVHDTQAELLSRTKLEGLREEIAGRAGEFSDKISEIILKARKANETIDKVEDRMKAIKELAAELKNASWGK
;
A
#
# COMPACT_ATOMS: atom_id res chain seq x y z
N MET A 1 -23.61 -41.14 28.20
CA MET A 1 -22.74 -39.98 27.93
C MET A 1 -23.30 -39.30 26.69
N PHE A 2 -23.99 -38.17 26.87
CA PHE A 2 -24.65 -37.41 25.79
C PHE A 2 -23.58 -36.67 24.98
N PHE A 3 -23.46 -36.97 23.69
CA PHE A 3 -22.71 -36.16 22.74
C PHE A 3 -23.58 -34.95 22.37
N LEU A 4 -23.17 -33.76 22.81
CA LEU A 4 -23.70 -32.49 22.32
C LEU A 4 -22.99 -32.15 21.01
N SER A 5 -23.49 -32.66 19.88
CA SER A 5 -23.17 -32.15 18.55
C SER A 5 -23.95 -30.85 18.34
N ALA A 6 -23.39 -29.75 18.83
CA ALA A 6 -23.87 -28.41 18.49
C ALA A 6 -23.58 -28.17 17.00
N CYS A 7 -24.61 -28.40 16.18
CA CYS A 7 -24.64 -27.97 14.78
C CYS A 7 -24.43 -26.45 14.74
N ALA A 8 -23.21 -26.02 14.42
CA ALA A 8 -22.92 -24.60 14.21
C ALA A 8 -23.62 -24.15 12.92
N GLN A 9 -24.86 -23.70 13.06
CA GLN A 9 -25.58 -22.95 12.03
C GLN A 9 -24.79 -21.66 11.81
N VAL A 10 -24.35 -21.40 10.57
CA VAL A 10 -23.69 -20.13 10.23
C VAL A 10 -24.69 -19.00 10.55
N PRO A 11 -24.42 -18.16 11.56
CA PRO A 11 -25.36 -17.12 11.99
C PRO A 11 -25.50 -16.07 10.89
N LYS A 12 -26.69 -15.44 10.77
CA LYS A 12 -26.91 -14.32 9.83
C LYS A 12 -25.91 -13.18 10.07
N GLU A 13 -25.54 -13.03 11.33
CA GLU A 13 -24.55 -12.13 11.88
C GLU A 13 -23.17 -12.32 11.24
N SER A 14 -22.79 -13.53 10.80
CA SER A 14 -21.51 -13.77 10.11
C SER A 14 -21.47 -13.22 8.68
N VAL A 15 -22.60 -13.25 7.96
CA VAL A 15 -22.72 -12.64 6.62
C VAL A 15 -22.68 -11.12 6.74
N GLU A 16 -23.45 -10.56 7.68
CA GLU A 16 -23.48 -9.11 7.94
C GLU A 16 -22.13 -8.57 8.43
N LEU A 17 -21.42 -9.33 9.27
CA LEU A 17 -20.08 -8.98 9.71
C LEU A 17 -19.09 -8.96 8.54
N SER A 18 -19.11 -9.96 7.65
CA SER A 18 -18.22 -9.98 6.47
C SER A 18 -18.52 -8.82 5.49
N VAL A 19 -19.79 -8.46 5.30
CA VAL A 19 -20.16 -7.27 4.51
C VAL A 19 -19.64 -5.99 5.17
N THR A 20 -19.76 -5.88 6.50
CA THR A 20 -19.28 -4.71 7.27
C THR A 20 -17.75 -4.59 7.19
N VAL A 21 -17.03 -5.69 7.36
CA VAL A 21 -15.56 -5.75 7.19
C VAL A 21 -15.15 -5.29 5.79
N GLY A 22 -15.91 -5.65 4.75
CA GLY A 22 -15.64 -5.19 3.39
C GLY A 22 -15.75 -3.67 3.24
N ARG A 23 -16.76 -3.05 3.88
CA ARG A 23 -16.93 -1.58 3.88
C ARG A 23 -15.81 -0.90 4.67
N ASP A 24 -15.51 -1.39 5.87
CA ASP A 24 -14.46 -0.82 6.72
C ASP A 24 -13.09 -0.90 6.05
N LEU A 25 -12.81 -1.99 5.33
CA LEU A 25 -11.57 -2.19 4.59
C LEU A 25 -11.41 -1.18 3.44
N ALA A 26 -12.50 -0.78 2.78
CA ALA A 26 -12.45 0.25 1.74
C ALA A 26 -12.13 1.64 2.31
N GLU A 27 -12.67 1.96 3.50
CA GLU A 27 -12.36 3.21 4.18
C GLU A 27 -10.91 3.25 4.70
N VAL A 28 -10.43 2.14 5.28
CA VAL A 28 -9.03 2.01 5.72
C VAL A 28 -8.06 2.05 4.53
N HIS A 29 -8.42 1.45 3.39
CA HIS A 29 -7.65 1.57 2.15
C HIS A 29 -7.49 3.03 1.74
N ARG A 30 -8.60 3.78 1.66
CA ARG A 30 -8.59 5.20 1.30
C ARG A 30 -7.70 6.00 2.25
N ALA A 31 -7.90 5.86 3.57
CA ALA A 31 -7.15 6.58 4.58
C ALA A 31 -5.64 6.25 4.54
N HIS A 32 -5.26 4.99 4.33
CA HIS A 32 -3.86 4.61 4.21
C HIS A 32 -3.22 5.20 2.96
N ARG A 33 -3.95 5.19 1.84
CA ARG A 33 -3.48 5.79 0.59
C ARG A 33 -3.29 7.31 0.73
N GLU A 34 -4.23 8.01 1.36
CA GLU A 34 -4.14 9.44 1.63
C GLU A 34 -2.95 9.78 2.54
N LEU A 35 -2.74 9.01 3.62
CA LEU A 35 -1.60 9.19 4.51
C LEU A 35 -0.26 9.05 3.76
N ALA A 36 -0.14 8.07 2.86
CA ALA A 36 1.07 7.88 2.07
C ALA A 36 1.32 9.08 1.13
N ILE A 37 0.28 9.61 0.49
CA ILE A 37 0.39 10.81 -0.37
C ILE A 37 0.89 12.01 0.44
N GLU A 38 0.24 12.30 1.57
CA GLU A 38 0.62 13.42 2.45
C GLU A 38 2.07 13.30 2.94
N TYR A 39 2.50 12.09 3.29
CA TYR A 39 3.89 11.82 3.66
C TYR A 39 4.86 12.17 2.51
N PHE A 40 4.60 11.68 1.29
CA PHE A 40 5.48 11.93 0.15
C PHE A 40 5.48 13.40 -0.28
N ASP A 41 4.36 14.10 -0.15
CA ASP A 41 4.30 15.53 -0.40
C ASP A 41 5.10 16.35 0.61
N CYS A 42 5.09 15.96 1.89
CA CYS A 42 6.01 16.52 2.89
C CYS A 42 7.47 16.29 2.51
N VAL A 43 7.84 15.06 2.13
CA VAL A 43 9.22 14.73 1.72
C VAL A 43 9.66 15.55 0.50
N LYS A 44 8.80 15.71 -0.52
CA LYS A 44 9.11 16.55 -1.69
C LYS A 44 9.29 18.00 -1.30
N LYS A 45 8.48 18.52 -0.37
CA LYS A 45 8.62 19.87 0.16
C LYS A 45 9.96 20.05 0.87
N ASP A 46 10.32 19.13 1.76
CA ASP A 46 11.59 19.16 2.50
C ASP A 46 12.80 19.11 1.56
N ILE A 47 12.72 18.34 0.47
CA ILE A 47 13.77 18.31 -0.57
C ILE A 47 13.91 19.68 -1.24
N ASN A 48 12.80 20.33 -1.59
CA ASN A 48 12.85 21.65 -2.20
C ASN A 48 13.45 22.68 -1.23
N GLU A 49 13.04 22.66 0.04
CA GLU A 49 13.58 23.53 1.10
C GLU A 49 15.08 23.31 1.30
N PHE A 50 15.52 22.04 1.41
CA PHE A 50 16.93 21.69 1.46
C PHE A 50 17.70 22.23 0.24
N ILE A 51 17.14 22.09 -0.96
CA ILE A 51 17.81 22.56 -2.18
C ILE A 51 17.97 24.07 -2.17
N ASP A 52 16.92 24.80 -1.79
CA ASP A 52 16.92 26.25 -1.87
C ASP A 52 17.70 26.91 -0.73
N GLU A 53 17.64 26.36 0.48
CA GLU A 53 18.24 26.94 1.67
C GLU A 53 19.66 26.43 1.96
N VAL A 54 20.00 25.21 1.53
CA VAL A 54 21.29 24.58 1.86
C VAL A 54 22.12 24.31 0.61
N TYR A 55 21.58 23.56 -0.35
CA TYR A 55 22.34 23.11 -1.52
C TYR A 55 22.69 24.27 -2.45
N ARG A 56 21.74 25.16 -2.76
CA ARG A 56 21.91 26.31 -3.65
C ARG A 56 22.99 27.27 -3.14
N PRO A 57 22.99 27.72 -1.87
CA PRO A 57 24.09 28.54 -1.32
C PRO A 57 25.46 27.86 -1.40
N TYR A 58 25.53 26.58 -1.05
CA TYR A 58 26.76 25.79 -1.16
C TYR A 58 27.26 25.72 -2.60
N MET A 59 26.39 25.43 -3.56
CA MET A 59 26.74 25.35 -4.98
C MET A 59 27.13 26.70 -5.56
N ILE A 60 26.51 27.81 -5.15
CA ILE A 60 26.96 29.16 -5.54
C ILE A 60 28.42 29.35 -5.15
N GLN A 61 28.77 29.08 -3.89
CA GLN A 61 30.13 29.27 -3.39
C GLN A 61 31.13 28.36 -4.11
N LYS A 62 30.80 27.08 -4.25
CA LYS A 62 31.63 26.08 -4.93
C LYS A 62 31.84 26.43 -6.40
N THR A 63 30.76 26.64 -7.16
CA THR A 63 30.84 26.94 -8.58
C THR A 63 31.51 28.28 -8.83
N MET A 64 31.35 29.28 -7.95
CA MET A 64 32.08 30.55 -8.06
C MET A 64 33.59 30.35 -7.98
N ALA A 65 34.05 29.53 -7.04
CA ALA A 65 35.46 29.18 -6.89
C ALA A 65 35.99 28.37 -8.09
N ASP A 66 35.29 27.31 -8.47
CA ASP A 66 35.68 26.42 -9.57
C ASP A 66 35.72 27.17 -10.92
N PHE A 67 34.72 28.01 -11.17
CA PHE A 67 34.62 28.82 -12.39
C PHE A 67 35.56 30.04 -12.40
N ARG A 68 36.18 30.36 -11.25
CA ARG A 68 37.02 31.56 -11.05
C ARG A 68 36.30 32.85 -11.45
N LEU A 69 35.03 32.97 -11.03
CA LEU A 69 34.12 34.02 -11.50
C LEU A 69 34.71 35.42 -11.31
N LEU A 70 35.17 35.72 -10.09
CA LEU A 70 35.71 37.04 -9.75
C LEU A 70 36.93 37.39 -10.62
N GLN A 71 37.88 36.46 -10.79
CA GLN A 71 39.07 36.71 -11.61
C GLN A 71 38.74 36.89 -13.10
N ARG A 72 37.67 36.27 -13.59
CA ARG A 72 37.25 36.38 -15.00
C ARG A 72 36.53 37.70 -15.25
N ILE A 73 35.64 38.11 -14.35
CA ILE A 73 34.96 39.41 -14.42
C ILE A 73 35.97 40.55 -14.30
N GLN A 74 36.84 40.50 -13.29
CA GLN A 74 37.86 41.53 -13.08
C GLN A 74 38.72 41.76 -14.32
N ARG A 75 39.21 40.68 -14.96
CA ARG A 75 39.99 40.78 -16.20
C ARG A 75 39.23 41.36 -17.39
N ALA A 76 37.90 41.21 -17.43
CA ALA A 76 37.08 41.80 -18.49
C ALA A 76 36.87 43.30 -18.24
N VAL A 77 36.59 43.68 -16.98
CA VAL A 77 36.41 45.07 -16.56
C VAL A 77 37.70 45.88 -16.73
N GLU A 78 38.86 45.35 -16.31
CA GLU A 78 40.18 45.99 -16.48
C GLU A 78 40.51 46.29 -17.95
N ARG A 79 39.89 45.58 -18.90
CA ARG A 79 40.06 45.77 -20.35
C ARG A 79 39.00 46.69 -20.97
N GLY A 80 38.07 47.23 -20.17
CA GLY A 80 36.93 47.99 -20.67
C GLY A 80 35.92 47.16 -21.49
N ASP A 81 35.95 45.83 -21.35
CA ASP A 81 35.10 44.90 -22.11
C ASP A 81 33.87 44.47 -21.29
N GLU A 82 32.92 45.40 -21.15
CA GLU A 82 31.69 45.21 -20.38
C GLU A 82 30.82 44.07 -20.95
N THR A 83 30.78 43.93 -22.28
CA THR A 83 30.05 42.86 -22.97
C THR A 83 30.58 41.49 -22.54
N ARG A 84 31.91 41.34 -22.45
CA ARG A 84 32.52 40.10 -21.97
C ARG A 84 32.25 39.84 -20.50
N ALA A 85 32.28 40.86 -19.65
CA ALA A 85 31.92 40.73 -18.24
C ALA A 85 30.47 40.21 -18.09
N PHE A 86 29.53 40.79 -18.83
CA PHE A 86 28.13 40.34 -18.88
C PHE A 86 28.00 38.89 -19.35
N ASN A 87 28.69 38.51 -20.43
CA ASN A 87 28.64 37.14 -20.96
C ASN A 87 29.22 36.12 -19.98
N ILE A 88 30.25 36.49 -19.20
CA ILE A 88 30.82 35.63 -18.15
C ILE A 88 29.79 35.40 -17.03
N MET A 89 29.09 36.44 -16.58
CA MET A 89 28.03 36.32 -15.57
C MET A 89 26.87 35.46 -16.07
N LYS A 90 26.43 35.69 -17.32
CA LYS A 90 25.36 34.90 -17.95
C LYS A 90 25.72 33.42 -17.98
N LEU A 91 26.95 33.09 -18.42
CA LEU A 91 27.43 31.71 -18.45
C LEU A 91 27.47 31.09 -17.05
N PHE A 92 27.93 31.84 -16.04
CA PHE A 92 27.95 31.38 -14.66
C PHE A 92 26.55 31.05 -14.14
N VAL A 93 25.59 31.97 -14.31
CA VAL A 93 24.20 31.77 -13.85
C VAL A 93 23.54 30.59 -14.57
N SER A 94 23.80 30.41 -15.87
CA SER A 94 23.29 29.27 -16.63
C SER A 94 23.84 27.95 -16.11
N LEU A 95 25.16 27.83 -15.93
CA LEU A 95 25.80 26.61 -15.42
C LEU A 95 25.32 26.26 -14.02
N LEU A 96 25.24 27.26 -13.14
CA LEU A 96 24.80 27.07 -11.77
C LEU A 96 23.32 26.63 -11.72
N SER A 97 22.45 27.32 -12.47
CA SER A 97 21.02 26.97 -12.54
C SER A 97 20.83 25.55 -13.07
N GLU A 98 21.54 25.18 -14.14
CA GLU A 98 21.46 23.83 -14.71
C GLU A 98 21.87 22.76 -13.70
N GLN A 99 22.97 22.96 -12.97
CA GLN A 99 23.42 22.02 -11.94
C GLN A 99 22.40 21.84 -10.82
N ILE A 100 21.84 22.95 -10.31
CA ILE A 100 20.87 22.92 -9.21
C ILE A 100 19.58 22.25 -9.65
N GLU A 101 19.05 22.60 -10.82
CA GLU A 101 17.78 22.04 -11.29
C GLU A 101 17.91 20.58 -11.73
N ASN A 102 19.07 20.16 -12.25
CA ASN A 102 19.33 18.74 -12.51
C ASN A 102 19.34 17.92 -11.21
N TYR A 103 20.01 18.42 -10.17
CA TYR A 103 20.03 17.76 -8.87
C TYR A 103 18.63 17.72 -8.22
N ARG A 104 17.86 18.81 -8.30
CA ARG A 104 16.46 18.85 -7.85
C ARG A 104 15.63 17.79 -8.55
N LYS A 105 15.74 17.75 -9.89
CA LYS A 105 15.00 16.80 -10.71
C LYS A 105 15.35 15.36 -10.34
N GLU A 106 16.62 15.04 -10.17
CA GLU A 106 17.07 13.69 -9.80
C GLU A 106 16.46 13.24 -8.47
N LEU A 107 16.55 14.07 -7.42
CA LEU A 107 15.99 13.74 -6.11
C LEU A 107 14.47 13.58 -6.16
N LEU A 108 13.76 14.53 -6.77
CA LEU A 108 12.30 14.48 -6.86
C LEU A 108 11.80 13.31 -7.71
N GLN A 109 12.52 12.95 -8.77
CA GLN A 109 12.18 11.77 -9.59
C GLN A 109 12.31 10.47 -8.78
N ASN A 110 13.37 10.34 -8.00
CA ASN A 110 13.56 9.17 -7.13
C ASN A 110 12.45 9.05 -6.08
N ILE A 111 12.05 10.16 -5.45
CA ILE A 111 10.94 10.17 -4.49
C ILE A 111 9.61 9.87 -5.15
N SER A 112 9.34 10.44 -6.33
CA SER A 112 8.09 10.18 -7.08
C SER A 112 7.99 8.70 -7.50
N LYS A 113 9.12 8.05 -7.80
CA LYS A 113 9.15 6.62 -8.08
C LYS A 113 8.82 5.80 -6.83
N GLN A 114 9.43 6.11 -5.68
CA GLN A 114 9.14 5.44 -4.41
C GLN A 114 7.68 5.62 -4.00
N GLU A 115 7.13 6.82 -4.17
CA GLU A 115 5.70 7.08 -3.94
C GLU A 115 4.82 6.17 -4.78
N SER A 116 5.08 6.09 -6.09
CA SER A 116 4.34 5.20 -6.98
C SER A 116 4.44 3.74 -6.55
N GLU A 117 5.61 3.26 -6.14
CA GLU A 117 5.82 1.88 -5.68
C GLU A 117 5.03 1.59 -4.40
N VAL A 118 5.04 2.52 -3.43
CA VAL A 118 4.28 2.39 -2.18
C VAL A 118 2.78 2.41 -2.42
N LEU A 119 2.27 3.34 -3.24
CA LEU A 119 0.85 3.42 -3.54
C LEU A 119 0.35 2.17 -4.26
N LEU A 120 1.12 1.64 -5.21
CA LEU A 120 0.80 0.38 -5.88
C LEU A 120 0.78 -0.81 -4.90
N ALA A 121 1.73 -0.87 -3.97
CA ALA A 121 1.77 -1.94 -2.96
C ALA A 121 0.58 -1.87 -1.99
N ILE A 122 0.18 -0.65 -1.59
CA ILE A 122 -1.03 -0.38 -0.81
C ILE A 122 -2.26 -0.89 -1.58
N ASP A 123 -2.44 -0.43 -2.82
CA ASP A 123 -3.60 -0.76 -3.65
C ASP A 123 -3.72 -2.27 -3.89
N ASP A 124 -2.62 -2.94 -4.24
CA ASP A 124 -2.58 -4.38 -4.47
C ASP A 124 -2.90 -5.18 -3.20
N SER A 125 -2.39 -4.76 -2.04
CA SER A 125 -2.67 -5.40 -0.76
C SER A 125 -4.14 -5.31 -0.38
N TYR A 126 -4.73 -4.12 -0.46
CA TYR A 126 -6.15 -3.94 -0.14
C TYR A 126 -7.06 -4.64 -1.14
N GLN A 127 -6.74 -4.62 -2.44
CA GLN A 127 -7.51 -5.36 -3.45
C GLN A 127 -7.52 -6.86 -3.18
N LYS A 128 -6.36 -7.45 -2.80
CA LYS A 128 -6.28 -8.86 -2.42
C LYS A 128 -7.19 -9.18 -1.23
N ILE A 129 -7.20 -8.34 -0.19
CA ILE A 129 -8.02 -8.55 1.01
C ILE A 129 -9.50 -8.37 0.68
N GLN A 130 -9.87 -7.34 -0.10
CA GLN A 130 -11.26 -7.12 -0.54
C GLN A 130 -11.79 -8.29 -1.36
N ASN A 131 -10.99 -8.81 -2.30
CA ASN A 131 -11.33 -9.98 -3.10
C ASN A 131 -11.53 -11.22 -2.21
N ALA A 132 -10.62 -11.45 -1.25
CA ALA A 132 -10.75 -12.56 -0.30
C ALA A 132 -12.04 -12.42 0.55
N ASN A 133 -12.34 -11.23 1.05
CA ASN A 133 -13.56 -10.98 1.82
C ASN A 133 -14.83 -11.15 0.97
N ALA A 134 -14.82 -10.73 -0.31
CA ALA A 134 -15.94 -10.94 -1.23
C ALA A 134 -16.21 -12.43 -1.49
N ILE A 135 -15.16 -13.23 -1.65
CA ILE A 135 -15.26 -14.70 -1.78
C ILE A 135 -15.91 -15.29 -0.51
N VAL A 136 -15.44 -14.90 0.67
CA VAL A 136 -16.00 -15.36 1.95
C VAL A 136 -17.47 -14.96 2.10
N ALA A 137 -17.80 -13.69 1.86
CA ALA A 137 -19.17 -13.20 1.94
C ALA A 137 -20.10 -13.98 1.01
N GLY A 138 -19.65 -14.24 -0.22
CA GLY A 138 -20.39 -15.06 -1.20
C GLY A 138 -20.61 -16.50 -0.72
N HIS A 139 -19.61 -17.12 -0.10
CA HIS A 139 -19.74 -18.46 0.45
C HIS A 139 -20.66 -18.51 1.67
N LEU A 140 -20.53 -17.57 2.62
CA LEU A 140 -21.42 -17.49 3.78
C LEU A 140 -22.88 -17.28 3.33
N ALA A 141 -23.11 -16.42 2.33
CA ALA A 141 -24.43 -16.21 1.75
C ALA A 141 -24.97 -17.47 1.04
N SER A 142 -24.12 -18.22 0.35
CA SER A 142 -24.49 -19.48 -0.31
C SER A 142 -24.83 -20.58 0.70
N ILE A 143 -24.02 -20.76 1.74
CA ILE A 143 -24.29 -21.71 2.84
C ILE A 143 -25.60 -21.36 3.52
N ARG A 144 -25.87 -20.07 3.76
CA ARG A 144 -27.14 -19.62 4.30
C ARG A 144 -28.31 -19.98 3.38
N LYS A 145 -28.19 -19.69 2.07
CA LYS A 145 -29.23 -20.02 1.09
C LYS A 145 -29.51 -21.53 1.06
N VAL A 146 -28.47 -22.36 1.11
CA VAL A 146 -28.61 -23.82 1.20
C VAL A 146 -29.28 -24.22 2.51
N HIS A 147 -28.95 -23.59 3.63
CA HIS A 147 -29.63 -23.82 4.91
C HIS A 147 -31.11 -23.41 4.89
N ASP A 148 -31.44 -22.25 4.32
CA ASP A 148 -32.82 -21.78 4.16
C ASP A 148 -33.62 -22.75 3.29
N THR A 149 -33.03 -23.22 2.17
CA THR A 149 -33.64 -24.21 1.26
C THR A 149 -33.66 -25.63 1.85
N GLN A 150 -32.72 -26.02 2.72
CA GLN A 150 -32.72 -27.33 3.40
C GLN A 150 -33.68 -27.37 4.59
N ALA A 151 -33.85 -26.27 5.33
CA ALA A 151 -34.92 -26.16 6.31
C ALA A 151 -36.31 -26.34 5.67
N GLU A 152 -36.43 -25.95 4.39
CA GLU A 152 -37.61 -26.18 3.55
C GLU A 152 -37.69 -27.62 2.97
N LEU A 153 -36.56 -28.35 2.88
CA LEU A 153 -36.44 -29.65 2.19
C LEU A 153 -35.95 -30.83 3.07
N LEU A 154 -35.97 -30.71 4.40
CA LEU A 154 -35.53 -31.78 5.32
C LEU A 154 -36.48 -33.00 5.30
N SER A 155 -36.32 -33.83 4.27
CA SER A 155 -36.82 -35.21 4.25
C SER A 155 -36.04 -36.17 3.34
N ARG A 156 -34.74 -35.97 3.03
CA ARG A 156 -33.87 -37.03 2.41
C ARG A 156 -32.35 -36.74 2.42
N THR A 157 -31.66 -37.37 3.38
CA THR A 157 -30.33 -38.07 3.35
C THR A 157 -29.05 -37.51 2.67
N LYS A 158 -27.92 -37.73 3.41
CA LYS A 158 -26.52 -38.04 3.01
C LYS A 158 -25.47 -36.92 2.73
N LEU A 159 -25.54 -35.76 3.41
CA LEU A 159 -24.49 -34.71 3.32
C LEU A 159 -23.85 -34.30 4.67
N GLU A 160 -24.10 -35.05 5.74
CA GLU A 160 -23.69 -34.64 7.10
C GLU A 160 -22.16 -34.44 7.28
N GLY A 161 -21.30 -35.24 6.62
CA GLY A 161 -19.84 -35.13 6.80
C GLY A 161 -19.18 -33.92 6.12
N LEU A 162 -19.69 -33.48 4.97
CA LEU A 162 -19.15 -32.31 4.26
C LEU A 162 -19.47 -31.01 5.00
N ARG A 163 -20.59 -31.00 5.73
CA ARG A 163 -21.07 -29.88 6.54
C ARG A 163 -20.11 -29.54 7.69
N GLU A 164 -19.57 -30.55 8.36
CA GLU A 164 -18.69 -30.37 9.53
C GLU A 164 -17.26 -29.97 9.14
N GLU A 165 -16.73 -30.53 8.05
CA GLU A 165 -15.39 -30.16 7.57
C GLU A 165 -15.33 -28.71 7.08
N ILE A 166 -16.35 -28.27 6.33
CA ILE A 166 -16.38 -26.92 5.77
C ILE A 166 -16.63 -25.87 6.87
N ALA A 167 -17.51 -26.15 7.84
CA ALA A 167 -17.75 -25.25 8.96
C ALA A 167 -16.51 -25.04 9.84
N GLY A 168 -15.75 -26.13 10.12
CA GLY A 168 -14.50 -26.04 10.87
C GLY A 168 -13.44 -25.20 10.16
N ARG A 169 -13.25 -25.41 8.86
CA ARG A 169 -12.27 -24.66 8.06
C ARG A 169 -12.66 -23.18 7.90
N ALA A 170 -13.95 -22.86 7.80
CA ALA A 170 -14.42 -21.47 7.75
C ALA A 170 -14.18 -20.72 9.08
N GLY A 171 -14.36 -21.41 10.21
CA GLY A 171 -14.02 -20.88 11.54
C GLY A 171 -12.54 -20.56 11.70
N GLU A 172 -11.66 -21.52 11.39
CA GLU A 172 -10.20 -21.30 11.44
C GLU A 172 -9.73 -20.15 10.54
N PHE A 173 -10.38 -19.97 9.40
CA PHE A 173 -10.08 -18.89 8.48
C PHE A 173 -10.47 -17.51 9.04
N SER A 174 -11.66 -17.42 9.66
CA SER A 174 -12.13 -16.20 10.32
C SER A 174 -11.23 -15.81 11.50
N ASP A 175 -10.75 -16.79 12.27
CA ASP A 175 -9.84 -16.56 13.40
C ASP A 175 -8.49 -16.04 12.92
N LYS A 176 -7.94 -16.60 11.84
CA LYS A 176 -6.68 -16.12 11.22
C LYS A 176 -6.80 -14.70 10.67
N ILE A 177 -7.92 -14.35 10.04
CA ILE A 177 -8.17 -12.97 9.57
C ILE A 177 -8.25 -12.01 10.76
N SER A 178 -8.98 -12.38 11.81
CA SER A 178 -9.13 -11.57 13.02
C SER A 178 -7.78 -11.32 13.71
N GLU A 179 -6.90 -12.34 13.76
CA GLU A 179 -5.55 -12.21 14.30
C GLU A 179 -4.69 -11.22 13.49
N ILE A 180 -4.78 -11.25 12.16
CA ILE A 180 -4.05 -10.31 11.29
C ILE A 180 -4.58 -8.89 11.44
N ILE A 181 -5.90 -8.69 11.49
CA ILE A 181 -6.51 -7.37 11.68
C ILE A 181 -6.09 -6.78 13.05
N LEU A 182 -6.10 -7.59 14.10
CA LEU A 182 -5.66 -7.16 15.43
C LEU A 182 -4.17 -6.82 15.49
N LYS A 183 -3.33 -7.51 14.72
CA LYS A 183 -1.88 -7.25 14.66
C LYS A 183 -1.53 -6.05 13.76
N ALA A 184 -2.21 -5.90 12.63
CA ALA A 184 -2.12 -4.73 11.76
C ALA A 184 -2.52 -3.45 12.50
N ARG A 185 -3.59 -3.50 13.31
CA ARG A 185 -4.00 -2.39 14.19
C ARG A 185 -2.97 -2.03 15.27
N LYS A 186 -2.10 -2.97 15.67
CA LYS A 186 -1.05 -2.74 16.68
C LYS A 186 0.23 -2.11 16.11
N ALA A 187 0.30 -1.83 14.80
CA ALA A 187 1.36 -1.07 14.14
C ALA A 187 2.81 -1.53 14.42
N ASN A 188 3.04 -2.81 14.74
CA ASN A 188 4.34 -3.31 15.23
C ASN A 188 4.89 -4.55 14.50
N GLU A 189 4.35 -4.93 13.34
CA GLU A 189 4.90 -6.02 12.52
C GLU A 189 5.26 -5.53 11.10
N THR A 190 6.44 -5.93 10.61
CA THR A 190 6.94 -5.63 9.27
C THR A 190 6.05 -6.25 8.18
N ILE A 191 5.88 -5.51 7.08
CA ILE A 191 5.04 -5.86 5.92
C ILE A 191 5.31 -7.31 5.43
N ASP A 192 6.56 -7.77 5.47
CA ASP A 192 6.96 -9.13 5.05
C ASP A 192 6.22 -10.25 5.82
N LYS A 193 5.98 -10.07 7.13
CA LYS A 193 5.27 -11.08 7.94
C LYS A 193 3.77 -11.11 7.65
N VAL A 194 3.22 -9.98 7.20
CA VAL A 194 1.83 -9.89 6.76
C VAL A 194 1.68 -10.63 5.43
N GLU A 195 2.66 -10.51 4.53
CA GLU A 195 2.66 -11.21 3.24
C GLU A 195 2.70 -12.73 3.40
N ASP A 196 3.57 -13.27 4.27
CA ASP A 196 3.63 -14.71 4.56
C ASP A 196 2.30 -15.25 5.12
N ARG A 197 1.65 -14.49 5.99
CA ARG A 197 0.34 -14.87 6.55
C ARG A 197 -0.79 -14.74 5.52
N MET A 198 -0.72 -13.75 4.64
CA MET A 198 -1.64 -13.63 3.49
C MET A 198 -1.48 -14.80 2.52
N LYS A 199 -0.27 -15.35 2.38
CA LYS A 199 -0.01 -16.55 1.59
C LYS A 199 -0.69 -17.78 2.20
N ALA A 200 -0.55 -17.98 3.51
CA ALA A 200 -1.26 -19.05 4.23
C ALA A 200 -2.80 -18.91 4.13
N ILE A 201 -3.33 -17.69 4.13
CA ILE A 201 -4.75 -17.41 3.88
C ILE A 201 -5.15 -17.77 2.44
N LYS A 202 -4.34 -17.38 1.45
CA LYS A 202 -4.58 -17.80 0.05
C LYS A 202 -4.60 -19.31 -0.11
N GLU A 203 -3.71 -20.01 0.56
CA GLU A 203 -3.63 -21.47 0.54
C GLU A 203 -4.87 -22.10 1.18
N LEU A 204 -5.27 -21.65 2.38
CA LEU A 204 -6.52 -22.12 3.00
C LEU A 204 -7.76 -21.83 2.14
N ALA A 205 -7.84 -20.65 1.51
CA ALA A 205 -8.93 -20.31 0.60
C ALA A 205 -8.94 -21.20 -0.65
N ALA A 206 -7.77 -21.58 -1.16
CA ALA A 206 -7.64 -22.51 -2.28
C ALA A 206 -8.04 -23.94 -1.89
N GLU A 207 -7.68 -24.39 -0.69
CA GLU A 207 -8.10 -25.69 -0.16
C GLU A 207 -9.62 -25.75 0.06
N LEU A 208 -10.22 -24.69 0.59
CA LEU A 208 -11.67 -24.55 0.73
C LEU A 208 -12.39 -24.63 -0.62
N LYS A 209 -11.83 -23.98 -1.64
CA LYS A 209 -12.33 -24.06 -3.02
C LYS A 209 -12.30 -25.49 -3.57
N ASN A 210 -11.27 -26.26 -3.25
CA ASN A 210 -11.14 -27.65 -3.70
C ASN A 210 -12.06 -28.60 -2.92
N ALA A 211 -12.28 -28.36 -1.63
CA ALA A 211 -13.21 -29.13 -0.80
C ALA A 211 -14.68 -28.90 -1.19
N SER A 212 -15.04 -27.71 -1.70
CA SER A 212 -16.41 -27.41 -2.15
C SER A 212 -16.74 -27.96 -3.55
N TRP A 213 -15.75 -28.50 -4.28
CA TRP A 213 -15.89 -29.05 -5.64
C TRP A 213 -15.29 -30.46 -5.76
N GLY A 214 -15.37 -31.25 -4.68
CA GLY A 214 -15.09 -32.68 -4.74
C GLY A 214 -16.12 -33.41 -5.59
N LYS A 215 -15.64 -34.05 -6.67
CA LYS A 215 -16.24 -35.30 -7.17
C LYS A 215 -16.20 -36.37 -6.07
#